data_AF-A0AAN6XU65-F1
#
_entry.id   AF-A0AAN6XU65-F1
#
_cell.length_a   1.000
_cell.length_b   1.000
_cell.length_c   1.000
_cell.angle_alpha   90.00
_cell.angle_beta   90.00
_cell.angle_gamma   90.00
#
_symmetry.space_group_name_H-M   'P 1'
#
loop_
_entity.id
_entity.type
_entity.pdbx_description
1 polymer ?
#
loop_
_entity_poly.entity_id
_entity_poly.type
_entity_poly.pdbx_seq_one_letter_code
_entity_poly.pdbx_strand_id
1 'polypeptide(L)'
;MSTPSPGTQKSTPAPATPTVASLAKQIEALTLDTTQRFQAAEATINERADIVKALQKKKAKIAMPPRYGGDPLKLKAWLAQCRAYFDYYEDQVSSLPTPYTPNPCPASYQFIDNIKDDLVSPVFTANLKHSIEGNYNFGYLNASEYIPNPNSSPEDQGIAYAPIDPKSVYWTFLATGYGVGPPIENFEPTAKTADTGTTLLLVPSQIVRAYYARVTGSVYDPFWAGMIIPCEAELPDFSFYIGPGGSTYRGVVPGRYMNYVSFNGSHCYGGIQSSDGIGFAVFGALLIKSQFVVFDVGGKRIGFAGKELAT
;
A
#
# COMPACT_ATOMS: atom_id res chain seq x y z
N MET A 1 43.63 -30.78 28.77
CA MET A 1 44.00 -30.10 27.51
C MET A 1 44.13 -31.15 26.44
N SER A 2 43.13 -31.26 25.56
CA SER A 2 43.14 -32.19 24.43
C SER A 2 42.59 -31.42 23.22
N THR A 3 43.44 -31.16 22.23
CA THR A 3 43.08 -30.48 20.99
C THR A 3 42.37 -31.45 20.04
N PRO A 4 41.27 -31.05 19.37
CA PRO A 4 40.69 -31.87 18.31
C PRO A 4 41.41 -31.64 16.97
N SER A 5 41.57 -32.73 16.22
CA SER A 5 42.21 -32.76 14.89
C SER A 5 41.32 -32.12 13.81
N PRO A 6 41.86 -31.52 12.73
CA PRO A 6 41.05 -30.89 11.70
C PRO A 6 40.43 -31.95 10.77
N GLY A 7 39.10 -31.96 10.68
CA GLY A 7 38.37 -32.78 9.71
C GLY A 7 38.55 -32.28 8.28
N THR A 8 38.83 -33.20 7.36
CA THR A 8 39.01 -32.94 5.92
C THR A 8 37.68 -32.55 5.28
N GLN A 9 37.54 -31.30 4.82
CA GLN A 9 36.41 -30.88 3.96
C GLN A 9 36.55 -31.55 2.58
N LYS A 10 35.58 -32.39 2.20
CA LYS A 10 35.41 -32.85 0.82
C LYS A 10 34.96 -31.65 -0.03
N SER A 11 35.80 -31.23 -0.97
CA SER A 11 35.43 -30.23 -1.99
C SER A 11 34.35 -30.79 -2.90
N THR A 12 33.21 -30.10 -2.99
CA THR A 12 32.17 -30.35 -4.00
C THR A 12 32.75 -30.08 -5.40
N PRO A 13 32.51 -30.91 -6.42
CA PRO A 13 33.03 -30.65 -7.76
C PRO A 13 32.46 -29.34 -8.29
N ALA A 14 33.29 -28.51 -8.93
CA ALA A 14 32.82 -27.34 -9.65
C ALA A 14 31.77 -27.75 -10.71
N PRO A 15 30.68 -26.99 -10.89
CA PRO A 15 29.68 -27.31 -11.90
C PRO A 15 30.34 -27.39 -13.28
N ALA A 16 30.10 -28.50 -13.98
CA ALA A 16 30.69 -28.76 -15.29
C ALA A 16 30.32 -27.64 -16.26
N THR A 17 31.32 -27.07 -16.95
CA THR A 17 31.09 -26.06 -17.98
C THR A 17 30.19 -26.66 -19.07
N PRO A 18 29.06 -26.02 -19.40
CA PRO A 18 28.13 -26.57 -20.37
C PRO A 18 28.81 -26.68 -21.74
N THR A 19 28.66 -27.85 -22.37
CA THR A 19 29.17 -28.09 -23.72
C THR A 19 28.46 -27.20 -24.73
N VAL A 20 29.11 -26.92 -25.87
CA VAL A 20 28.52 -26.17 -27.00
C VAL A 20 27.18 -26.79 -27.43
N ALA A 21 27.08 -28.12 -27.43
CA ALA A 21 25.84 -28.84 -27.77
C ALA A 21 24.72 -28.61 -26.74
N SER A 22 25.03 -28.53 -25.44
CA SER A 22 24.04 -28.21 -24.42
C SER A 22 23.56 -26.76 -24.47
N LEU A 23 24.46 -25.83 -24.81
CA LEU A 23 24.10 -24.42 -24.99
C LEU A 23 23.21 -24.23 -26.23
N ALA A 24 23.51 -24.93 -27.34
CA ALA A 24 22.69 -24.90 -28.55
C ALA A 24 21.24 -25.36 -28.27
N LYS A 25 21.06 -26.47 -27.52
CA LYS A 25 19.74 -26.95 -27.11
C LYS A 25 18.99 -25.96 -26.19
N GLN A 26 19.71 -25.29 -25.30
CA GLN A 26 19.10 -24.26 -24.43
C GLN A 26 18.64 -23.04 -25.24
N ILE A 27 19.42 -22.62 -26.22
CA ILE A 27 19.07 -21.51 -27.12
C ILE A 27 17.85 -21.88 -27.99
N GLU A 28 17.80 -23.10 -28.53
CA GLU A 28 16.64 -23.59 -29.29
C GLU A 28 15.36 -23.62 -28.45
N ALA A 29 15.45 -24.10 -27.20
CA ALA A 29 14.32 -24.11 -26.27
C ALA A 29 13.84 -22.70 -25.90
N LEU A 30 14.77 -21.77 -25.64
CA LEU A 30 14.45 -20.36 -25.37
C LEU A 30 13.80 -19.68 -26.58
N THR A 31 14.29 -19.98 -27.77
CA THR A 31 13.73 -19.43 -29.02
C THR A 31 12.31 -19.95 -29.23
N LEU A 32 12.07 -21.25 -29.00
CA LEU A 32 10.74 -21.86 -29.11
C LEU A 32 9.75 -21.26 -28.09
N ASP A 33 10.14 -21.10 -26.82
CA ASP A 33 9.31 -20.46 -25.78
C ASP A 33 8.98 -19.01 -26.15
N THR A 34 9.98 -18.27 -26.65
CA THR A 34 9.77 -16.88 -27.09
C THR A 34 8.78 -16.81 -28.25
N THR A 35 8.92 -17.67 -29.27
CA THR A 35 7.97 -17.76 -30.40
C THR A 35 6.56 -18.12 -29.93
N GLN A 36 6.40 -19.07 -29.01
CA GLN A 36 5.10 -19.44 -28.46
C GLN A 36 4.44 -18.28 -27.70
N ARG A 37 5.22 -17.52 -26.92
CA ARG A 37 4.73 -16.31 -26.23
C ARG A 37 4.30 -15.22 -27.20
N PHE A 38 5.05 -15.00 -28.28
CA PHE A 38 4.64 -14.05 -29.33
C PHE A 38 3.36 -14.47 -30.03
N GLN A 39 3.22 -15.75 -30.38
CA GLN A 39 2.00 -16.27 -30.99
C GLN A 39 0.79 -16.17 -30.05
N ALA A 40 0.97 -16.42 -28.76
CA ALA A 40 -0.10 -16.23 -27.77
C ALA A 40 -0.49 -14.74 -27.60
N ALA A 41 0.48 -13.83 -27.64
CA ALA A 41 0.23 -12.40 -27.62
C ALA A 41 -0.51 -11.94 -28.88
N GLU A 42 -0.11 -12.41 -30.05
CA GLU A 42 -0.75 -12.11 -31.33
C GLU A 42 -2.18 -12.67 -31.40
N ALA A 43 -2.42 -13.88 -30.91
CA ALA A 43 -3.77 -14.44 -30.77
C ALA A 43 -4.65 -13.59 -29.84
N THR A 44 -4.09 -13.10 -28.73
CA THR A 44 -4.79 -12.21 -27.79
C THR A 44 -5.12 -10.86 -28.44
N ILE A 45 -4.19 -10.29 -29.23
CA ILE A 45 -4.40 -9.05 -29.97
C ILE A 45 -5.52 -9.22 -31.00
N ASN A 46 -5.51 -10.33 -31.74
CA ASN A 46 -6.54 -10.62 -32.74
C ASN A 46 -7.92 -10.83 -32.11
N GLU A 47 -8.01 -11.54 -30.99
CA GLU A 47 -9.26 -11.69 -30.22
C GLU A 47 -9.81 -10.33 -29.76
N ARG A 48 -8.94 -9.44 -29.27
CA ARG A 48 -9.33 -8.07 -28.89
C ARG A 48 -9.81 -7.25 -30.08
N ALA A 49 -9.15 -7.34 -31.22
CA ALA A 49 -9.54 -6.63 -32.44
C ALA A 49 -10.93 -7.05 -32.94
N ASP A 50 -11.27 -8.34 -32.82
CA ASP A 50 -12.59 -8.85 -33.19
C ASP A 50 -13.69 -8.40 -32.21
N ILE A 51 -13.37 -8.32 -30.91
CA ILE A 51 -14.28 -7.73 -29.90
C ILE A 51 -14.56 -6.25 -30.23
N VAL A 52 -13.53 -5.47 -30.56
CA VAL A 52 -13.68 -4.05 -30.95
C VAL A 52 -14.57 -3.91 -32.18
N LYS A 53 -14.34 -4.71 -33.24
CA LYS A 53 -15.19 -4.72 -34.45
C LYS A 53 -16.63 -5.10 -34.14
N ALA A 54 -16.85 -6.06 -33.24
CA ALA A 54 -18.19 -6.47 -32.82
C ALA A 54 -18.92 -5.36 -32.03
N LEU A 55 -18.22 -4.64 -31.15
CA LEU A 55 -18.74 -3.50 -30.40
C LEU A 55 -19.12 -2.33 -31.33
N GLN A 56 -18.27 -2.01 -32.31
CA GLN A 56 -18.52 -0.99 -33.34
C GLN A 56 -19.75 -1.32 -34.19
N LYS A 57 -19.90 -2.58 -34.63
CA LYS A 57 -20.99 -3.02 -35.53
C LYS A 57 -22.36 -3.04 -34.84
N LYS A 58 -22.41 -3.26 -33.53
CA LYS A 58 -23.67 -3.48 -32.79
C LYS A 58 -24.21 -2.26 -32.03
N LYS A 59 -23.50 -1.13 -31.95
CA LYS A 59 -23.77 -0.08 -30.93
C LYS A 59 -23.96 -0.72 -29.54
N ALA A 60 -23.19 -1.77 -29.25
CA ALA A 60 -23.46 -2.63 -28.11
C ALA A 60 -23.16 -1.86 -26.82
N LYS A 61 -24.18 -1.64 -26.01
CA LYS A 61 -24.01 -1.20 -24.62
C LYS A 61 -23.31 -2.33 -23.88
N ILE A 62 -22.09 -2.08 -23.39
CA ILE A 62 -21.43 -3.00 -22.46
C ILE A 62 -22.35 -3.09 -21.23
N ALA A 63 -22.72 -4.30 -20.85
CA ALA A 63 -23.60 -4.51 -19.70
C ALA A 63 -22.89 -4.08 -18.40
N MET A 64 -23.67 -3.72 -17.37
CA MET A 64 -23.12 -3.45 -16.03
C MET A 64 -22.29 -4.65 -15.53
N PRO A 65 -21.26 -4.41 -14.71
CA PRO A 65 -20.44 -5.49 -14.17
C PRO A 65 -21.32 -6.53 -13.45
N PRO A 66 -20.94 -7.81 -13.50
CA PRO A 66 -21.60 -8.82 -12.68
C PRO A 66 -21.43 -8.48 -11.19
N ARG A 67 -22.42 -8.86 -10.37
CA ARG A 67 -22.39 -8.63 -8.91
C ARG A 67 -21.11 -9.21 -8.30
N TYR A 68 -20.56 -8.51 -7.31
CA TYR A 68 -19.39 -8.95 -6.56
C TYR A 68 -19.65 -10.30 -5.87
N GLY A 69 -18.69 -11.22 -5.91
CA GLY A 69 -18.86 -12.63 -5.48
C GLY A 69 -19.62 -13.53 -6.46
N GLY A 70 -19.99 -13.01 -7.63
CA GLY A 70 -20.58 -13.77 -8.73
C GLY A 70 -19.55 -14.57 -9.54
N ASP A 71 -20.00 -15.08 -10.68
CA ASP A 71 -19.20 -15.93 -11.58
C ASP A 71 -17.87 -15.24 -12.02
N PRO A 72 -16.70 -15.79 -11.62
CA PRO A 72 -15.40 -15.23 -11.95
C PRO A 72 -15.12 -15.14 -13.46
N LEU A 73 -15.70 -16.02 -14.27
CA LEU A 73 -15.53 -16.01 -15.73
C LEU A 73 -16.28 -14.83 -16.36
N LYS A 74 -17.45 -14.48 -15.80
CA LYS A 74 -18.21 -13.30 -16.26
C LYS A 74 -17.49 -12.00 -15.89
N LEU A 75 -16.87 -11.93 -14.71
CA LEU A 75 -16.07 -10.77 -14.32
C LEU A 75 -14.84 -10.62 -15.23
N LYS A 76 -14.12 -11.71 -15.52
CA LYS A 76 -12.98 -11.71 -16.42
C LYS A 76 -13.36 -11.28 -17.85
N ALA A 77 -14.50 -11.76 -18.35
CA ALA A 77 -15.02 -11.35 -19.67
C ALA A 77 -15.43 -9.87 -19.71
N TRP A 78 -16.06 -9.35 -18.65
CA TRP A 78 -16.43 -7.94 -18.54
C TRP A 78 -15.19 -7.03 -18.49
N LEU A 79 -14.17 -7.38 -17.69
CA LEU A 79 -12.90 -6.64 -17.62
C LEU A 79 -12.16 -6.63 -18.96
N ALA A 80 -12.19 -7.74 -19.71
CA ALA A 80 -11.60 -7.82 -21.05
C ALA A 80 -12.31 -6.88 -22.04
N GLN A 81 -13.64 -6.78 -21.96
CA GLN A 81 -14.42 -5.85 -22.79
C GLN A 81 -14.13 -4.38 -22.44
N CYS A 82 -14.05 -4.02 -21.16
CA CYS A 82 -13.68 -2.66 -20.73
C CYS A 82 -12.27 -2.31 -21.16
N ARG A 83 -11.29 -3.21 -20.99
CA ARG A 83 -9.89 -2.95 -21.38
C ARG A 83 -9.74 -2.81 -22.91
N ALA A 84 -10.37 -3.69 -23.69
CA ALA A 84 -10.37 -3.56 -25.15
C ALA A 84 -11.05 -2.26 -25.63
N TYR A 85 -12.08 -1.81 -24.91
CA TYR A 85 -12.70 -0.52 -25.16
C TYR A 85 -11.71 0.64 -24.86
N PHE A 86 -11.04 0.64 -23.70
CA PHE A 86 -10.06 1.68 -23.36
C PHE A 86 -8.90 1.74 -24.36
N ASP A 87 -8.29 0.60 -24.68
CA ASP A 87 -7.17 0.49 -25.63
C ASP A 87 -7.56 1.08 -27.01
N TYR A 88 -8.78 0.84 -27.49
CA TYR A 88 -9.29 1.40 -28.75
C TYR A 88 -9.48 2.92 -28.73
N TYR A 89 -9.87 3.51 -27.60
CA TYR A 89 -10.10 4.94 -27.50
C TYR A 89 -8.82 5.74 -27.27
N GLU A 90 -7.84 5.21 -26.53
CA GLU A 90 -6.52 5.86 -26.36
C GLU A 90 -5.84 6.10 -27.72
N ASP A 91 -5.96 5.16 -28.66
CA ASP A 91 -5.38 5.26 -30.02
C ASP A 91 -6.14 6.23 -30.96
N GLN A 92 -7.31 6.75 -30.58
CA GLN A 92 -8.20 7.52 -31.46
C GLN A 92 -8.59 8.91 -30.90
N VAL A 93 -8.00 9.35 -29.78
CA VAL A 93 -8.33 10.61 -29.09
C VAL A 93 -8.26 11.84 -30.01
N SER A 94 -7.38 11.86 -31.01
CA SER A 94 -7.17 13.03 -31.88
C SER A 94 -8.21 13.20 -32.99
N SER A 95 -9.10 12.23 -33.23
CA SER A 95 -10.00 12.21 -34.41
C SER A 95 -11.50 12.19 -34.11
N LEU A 96 -11.92 12.32 -32.84
CA LEU A 96 -13.33 12.25 -32.47
C LEU A 96 -14.03 13.62 -32.47
N PRO A 97 -15.23 13.75 -33.08
CA PRO A 97 -15.99 14.99 -33.08
C PRO A 97 -16.76 15.21 -31.76
N THR A 98 -16.90 16.47 -31.34
CA THR A 98 -17.68 16.90 -30.17
C THR A 98 -19.16 17.22 -30.53
N PRO A 99 -20.14 17.05 -29.61
CA PRO A 99 -20.00 16.54 -28.24
C PRO A 99 -20.06 15.01 -28.21
N TYR A 100 -18.99 14.41 -27.70
CA TYR A 100 -18.89 12.98 -27.47
C TYR A 100 -19.40 12.66 -26.06
N THR A 101 -20.45 11.84 -25.94
CA THR A 101 -20.93 11.33 -24.64
C THR A 101 -20.06 10.13 -24.22
N PRO A 102 -19.20 10.23 -23.19
CA PRO A 102 -18.33 9.13 -22.82
C PRO A 102 -19.10 8.02 -22.08
N ASN A 103 -19.23 6.88 -22.75
CA ASN A 103 -18.86 5.53 -22.32
C ASN A 103 -19.49 4.87 -21.04
N PRO A 104 -20.00 3.62 -21.13
CA PRO A 104 -20.45 2.78 -19.99
C PRO A 104 -19.34 2.13 -19.12
N CYS A 105 -18.09 2.60 -19.21
CA CYS A 105 -17.00 2.17 -18.34
C CYS A 105 -17.11 2.87 -16.97
N PRO A 106 -16.43 2.38 -15.91
CA PRO A 106 -16.54 2.96 -14.58
C PRO A 106 -16.44 4.50 -14.61
N ALA A 107 -17.37 5.17 -13.92
CA ALA A 107 -17.44 6.62 -13.87
C ALA A 107 -16.16 7.26 -13.29
N SER A 108 -15.34 6.47 -12.57
CA SER A 108 -14.03 6.83 -12.04
C SER A 108 -13.03 5.67 -12.19
N TYR A 109 -11.75 5.98 -12.35
CA TYR A 109 -10.67 4.99 -12.33
C TYR A 109 -10.51 4.30 -10.97
N GLN A 110 -11.01 4.90 -9.89
CA GLN A 110 -10.93 4.33 -8.56
C GLN A 110 -12.10 3.37 -8.32
N PHE A 111 -11.79 2.14 -7.88
CA PHE A 111 -12.81 1.14 -7.57
C PHE A 111 -13.89 1.67 -6.62
N ILE A 112 -13.47 2.32 -5.52
CA ILE A 112 -14.36 2.83 -4.47
C ILE A 112 -15.38 3.85 -4.99
N ASP A 113 -14.99 4.71 -5.92
CA ASP A 113 -15.89 5.71 -6.50
C ASP A 113 -17.04 5.09 -7.29
N ASN A 114 -16.83 3.90 -7.84
CA ASN A 114 -17.85 3.21 -8.64
C ASN A 114 -18.84 2.42 -7.77
N ILE A 115 -18.49 2.14 -6.51
CA ILE A 115 -19.31 1.30 -5.63
C ILE A 115 -19.87 2.05 -4.41
N LYS A 116 -19.37 3.24 -4.09
CA LYS A 116 -19.69 3.95 -2.83
C LYS A 116 -21.18 4.18 -2.62
N ASP A 117 -21.95 4.38 -3.69
CA ASP A 117 -23.40 4.63 -3.63
C ASP A 117 -24.20 3.33 -3.42
N ASP A 118 -23.60 2.16 -3.67
CA ASP A 118 -24.19 0.84 -3.44
C ASP A 118 -23.83 0.26 -2.05
N LEU A 119 -22.93 0.93 -1.31
CA LEU A 119 -22.51 0.49 0.02
C LEU A 119 -23.53 0.89 1.10
N VAL A 120 -23.70 0.04 2.12
CA VAL A 120 -24.52 0.37 3.31
C VAL A 120 -23.99 1.64 4.01
N SER A 121 -22.67 1.76 4.09
CA SER A 121 -21.96 2.97 4.52
C SER A 121 -20.83 3.25 3.53
N PRO A 122 -20.65 4.49 3.03
CA PRO A 122 -19.67 4.82 1.99
C PRO A 122 -18.23 4.90 2.57
N VAL A 123 -17.79 3.83 3.20
CA VAL A 123 -16.50 3.69 3.87
C VAL A 123 -15.77 2.45 3.37
N PHE A 124 -14.45 2.48 3.42
CA PHE A 124 -13.64 1.27 3.45
C PHE A 124 -12.61 1.35 4.58
N THR A 125 -12.14 0.22 5.07
CA THR A 125 -11.20 0.17 6.20
C THR A 125 -9.93 -0.57 5.81
N ALA A 126 -8.81 -0.17 6.41
CA ALA A 126 -7.55 -0.90 6.34
C ALA A 126 -7.20 -1.41 7.74
N ASN A 127 -7.19 -2.74 7.91
CA ASN A 127 -6.76 -3.41 9.12
C ASN A 127 -5.50 -4.24 8.85
N LEU A 128 -4.41 -3.57 8.47
CA LEU A 128 -3.12 -4.22 8.22
C LEU A 128 -2.54 -4.76 9.53
N LYS A 129 -1.91 -5.93 9.52
CA LYS A 129 -1.30 -6.52 10.73
C LYS A 129 0.18 -6.79 10.53
N HIS A 130 0.95 -6.78 11.61
CA HIS A 130 2.38 -7.05 11.54
C HIS A 130 2.62 -8.56 11.40
N SER A 131 3.31 -8.95 10.32
CA SER A 131 3.78 -10.31 10.06
C SER A 131 2.70 -11.39 9.96
N ILE A 132 1.43 -10.98 9.90
CA ILE A 132 0.27 -11.84 9.67
C ILE A 132 -0.71 -11.14 8.74
N GLU A 133 -1.65 -11.90 8.20
CA GLU A 133 -2.68 -11.39 7.29
C GLU A 133 -3.60 -10.37 8.00
N GLY A 134 -3.85 -9.26 7.32
CA GLY A 134 -4.85 -8.27 7.68
C GLY A 134 -6.07 -8.35 6.75
N ASN A 135 -6.90 -7.31 6.75
CA ASN A 135 -8.07 -7.25 5.88
C ASN A 135 -8.38 -5.81 5.43
N TYR A 136 -9.13 -5.71 4.34
CA TYR A 136 -9.86 -4.52 3.94
C TYR A 136 -11.36 -4.82 3.95
N ASN A 137 -12.15 -3.97 4.60
CA ASN A 137 -13.60 -4.06 4.56
C ASN A 137 -14.16 -2.93 3.71
N PHE A 138 -15.30 -3.16 3.06
CA PHE A 138 -16.02 -2.17 2.25
C PHE A 138 -17.47 -2.14 2.70
N GLY A 139 -17.99 -0.97 3.03
CA GLY A 139 -19.41 -0.80 3.33
C GLY A 139 -19.80 -0.82 4.80
N TYR A 140 -18.89 -1.15 5.71
CA TYR A 140 -19.19 -1.33 7.13
C TYR A 140 -17.94 -1.15 8.01
N LEU A 141 -18.18 -0.94 9.31
CA LEU A 141 -17.17 -0.99 10.36
C LEU A 141 -17.36 -2.27 11.18
N ASN A 142 -16.30 -3.06 11.33
CA ASN A 142 -16.34 -4.27 12.16
C ASN A 142 -15.91 -3.92 13.59
N ALA A 143 -16.86 -3.91 14.53
CA ALA A 143 -16.61 -3.57 15.93
C ALA A 143 -15.63 -4.51 16.64
N SER A 144 -15.37 -5.71 16.11
CA SER A 144 -14.38 -6.65 16.65
C SER A 144 -12.94 -6.37 16.16
N GLU A 145 -12.73 -5.44 15.23
CA GLU A 145 -11.41 -5.16 14.64
C GLU A 145 -10.68 -3.96 15.27
N TYR A 146 -11.34 -3.24 16.16
CA TYR A 146 -10.79 -2.05 16.82
C TYR A 146 -11.28 -1.93 18.27
N ILE A 147 -10.56 -1.13 19.05
CA ILE A 147 -10.88 -0.77 20.42
C ILE A 147 -11.54 0.63 20.36
N PRO A 148 -12.83 0.76 20.73
CA PRO A 148 -13.52 2.04 20.71
C PRO A 148 -12.85 3.10 21.60
N ASN A 149 -12.65 4.30 21.05
CA ASN A 149 -12.28 5.48 21.81
C ASN A 149 -13.47 5.92 22.68
N PRO A 150 -13.36 5.93 24.02
CA PRO A 150 -14.47 6.31 24.89
C PRO A 150 -14.88 7.79 24.76
N ASN A 151 -14.04 8.63 24.14
CA ASN A 151 -14.29 10.04 23.93
C ASN A 151 -14.87 10.36 22.55
N SER A 152 -15.14 9.37 21.69
CA SER A 152 -15.81 9.62 20.41
C SER A 152 -17.29 9.92 20.63
N SER A 153 -17.89 10.69 19.73
CA SER A 153 -19.35 10.83 19.71
C SER A 153 -20.03 9.50 19.33
N PRO A 154 -21.32 9.31 19.67
CA PRO A 154 -22.06 8.08 19.33
C PRO A 154 -22.06 7.76 17.83
N GLU A 155 -22.16 8.77 16.97
CA GLU A 155 -22.16 8.62 15.51
C GLU A 155 -20.81 8.13 14.95
N ASP A 156 -19.72 8.41 15.66
CA ASP A 156 -18.37 8.03 15.27
C ASP A 156 -17.97 6.63 15.75
N GLN A 157 -18.82 5.97 16.56
CA GLN A 157 -18.71 4.56 16.93
C GLN A 157 -17.34 4.15 17.51
N GLY A 158 -16.69 5.02 18.28
CA GLY A 158 -15.36 4.74 18.84
C GLY A 158 -14.19 5.08 17.92
N ILE A 159 -14.43 5.62 16.73
CA ILE A 159 -13.38 6.04 15.79
C ILE A 159 -13.11 7.53 15.97
N ALA A 160 -11.84 7.94 15.95
CA ALA A 160 -11.48 9.34 15.94
C ALA A 160 -11.27 9.82 14.51
N TYR A 161 -12.09 10.77 14.05
CA TYR A 161 -12.01 11.29 12.70
C TYR A 161 -11.28 12.63 12.59
N ALA A 162 -10.62 12.82 11.45
CA ALA A 162 -10.12 14.11 10.98
C ALA A 162 -10.64 14.38 9.56
N PRO A 163 -11.04 15.62 9.23
CA PRO A 163 -11.42 15.96 7.86
C PRO A 163 -10.22 15.78 6.93
N ILE A 164 -10.48 15.34 5.69
CA ILE A 164 -9.45 15.33 4.65
C ILE A 164 -9.38 16.68 3.94
N ASP A 165 -8.22 17.02 3.40
CA ASP A 165 -8.03 18.21 2.56
C ASP A 165 -8.78 18.02 1.23
N PRO A 166 -9.83 18.81 0.95
CA PRO A 166 -10.61 18.68 -0.29
C PRO A 166 -9.84 19.09 -1.55
N LYS A 167 -8.67 19.71 -1.41
CA LYS A 167 -7.78 20.07 -2.53
C LYS A 167 -6.73 19.00 -2.81
N SER A 168 -6.55 18.04 -1.90
CA SER A 168 -5.61 16.94 -2.09
C SER A 168 -6.22 15.85 -2.96
N VAL A 169 -5.38 15.26 -3.81
CA VAL A 169 -5.70 14.01 -4.53
C VAL A 169 -5.46 12.77 -3.67
N TYR A 170 -4.93 12.95 -2.46
CA TYR A 170 -4.64 11.90 -1.48
C TYR A 170 -5.53 12.02 -0.24
N TRP A 171 -5.51 10.98 0.60
CA TRP A 171 -6.09 11.00 1.95
C TRP A 171 -5.25 11.83 2.91
N THR A 172 -5.16 13.14 2.63
CA THR A 172 -4.38 14.11 3.40
C THR A 172 -5.23 14.67 4.52
N PHE A 173 -4.73 14.62 5.75
CA PHE A 173 -5.38 15.15 6.94
C PHE A 173 -4.36 15.85 7.85
N LEU A 174 -4.84 16.58 8.85
CA LEU A 174 -3.98 17.26 9.81
C LEU A 174 -3.73 16.36 11.03
N ALA A 175 -2.48 15.93 11.22
CA ALA A 175 -2.04 15.42 12.52
C ALA A 175 -1.66 16.60 13.41
N THR A 176 -2.15 16.64 14.65
CA THR A 176 -2.02 17.78 15.57
C THR A 176 -0.79 17.71 16.46
N GLY A 177 -0.03 16.61 16.42
CA GLY A 177 1.23 16.47 17.14
C GLY A 177 1.83 15.08 16.99
N TYR A 178 2.98 14.89 17.65
CA TYR A 178 3.64 13.59 17.79
C TYR A 178 4.24 13.41 19.19
N GLY A 179 4.77 12.22 19.47
CA GLY A 179 5.52 11.94 20.70
C GLY A 179 6.50 10.78 20.51
N VAL A 180 7.59 10.81 21.28
CA VAL A 180 8.64 9.78 21.31
C VAL A 180 8.78 9.29 22.74
N GLY A 181 8.25 8.10 23.06
CA GLY A 181 8.09 7.63 24.43
C GLY A 181 7.11 8.48 25.29
N PRO A 182 7.06 8.29 26.62
CA PRO A 182 6.21 9.08 27.54
C PRO A 182 6.94 10.27 28.20
N PRO A 183 6.28 11.44 28.47
CA PRO A 183 5.37 12.29 27.67
C PRO A 183 6.05 13.61 27.17
N ILE A 184 5.35 14.61 26.62
CA ILE A 184 5.02 14.87 25.20
C ILE A 184 6.00 15.95 24.67
N GLU A 185 6.60 15.76 23.49
CA GLU A 185 7.39 16.81 22.81
C GLU A 185 6.68 17.26 21.51
N ASN A 186 6.46 18.58 21.42
CA ASN A 186 6.18 19.39 20.21
C ASN A 186 4.78 19.31 19.56
N PHE A 187 4.14 20.48 19.51
CA PHE A 187 2.79 20.76 19.01
C PHE A 187 2.84 21.53 17.68
N GLU A 188 3.47 20.97 16.66
CA GLU A 188 3.39 21.56 15.31
C GLU A 188 2.50 20.69 14.43
N PRO A 189 1.24 21.10 14.20
CA PRO A 189 0.36 20.41 13.29
C PRO A 189 1.02 20.25 11.93
N THR A 190 1.05 19.03 11.42
CA THR A 190 1.66 18.75 10.12
C THR A 190 0.66 18.00 9.25
N ALA A 191 0.49 18.43 8.00
CA ALA A 191 -0.30 17.69 7.02
C ALA A 191 0.34 16.32 6.77
N LYS A 192 -0.46 15.25 6.87
CA LYS A 192 -0.06 13.86 6.69
C LYS A 192 -0.96 13.20 5.66
N THR A 193 -0.41 12.31 4.85
CA THR A 193 -1.17 11.45 3.94
C THR A 193 -1.22 10.04 4.50
N ALA A 194 -2.40 9.45 4.65
CA ALA A 194 -2.50 8.01 4.90
C ALA A 194 -2.36 7.26 3.58
N ASP A 195 -1.36 6.38 3.49
CA ASP A 195 -1.04 5.65 2.27
C ASP A 195 -0.64 4.22 2.59
N THR A 196 -1.53 3.28 2.28
CA THR A 196 -1.26 1.86 2.48
C THR A 196 -0.22 1.30 1.49
N GLY A 197 0.10 2.03 0.41
CA GLY A 197 1.12 1.67 -0.58
C GLY A 197 2.53 2.06 -0.19
N THR A 198 2.71 3.02 0.73
CA THR A 198 4.02 3.38 1.29
C THR A 198 4.38 2.47 2.45
N THR A 199 5.59 1.91 2.46
CA THR A 199 5.99 0.94 3.50
C THR A 199 6.28 1.61 4.86
N LEU A 200 7.03 2.72 4.86
CA LEU A 200 7.62 3.33 6.06
C LEU A 200 6.75 4.48 6.60
N LEU A 201 7.10 4.97 7.79
CA LEU A 201 6.61 6.26 8.28
C LEU A 201 7.53 7.37 7.79
N LEU A 202 7.04 8.22 6.89
CA LEU A 202 7.81 9.34 6.33
C LEU A 202 7.33 10.64 6.97
N VAL A 203 8.22 11.35 7.67
CA VAL A 203 7.88 12.57 8.42
C VAL A 203 8.98 13.62 8.26
N PRO A 204 8.72 14.92 8.55
CA PRO A 204 9.73 15.95 8.38
C PRO A 204 10.97 15.65 9.21
N SER A 205 12.14 16.02 8.71
CA SER A 205 13.44 15.68 9.33
C SER A 205 13.57 16.10 10.79
N GLN A 206 12.85 17.13 11.24
CA GLN A 206 12.80 17.51 12.67
C GLN A 206 12.21 16.39 13.55
N ILE A 207 11.15 15.71 13.10
CA ILE A 207 10.52 14.61 13.81
C ILE A 207 11.42 13.37 13.77
N VAL A 208 12.03 13.11 12.62
CA VAL A 208 13.03 12.03 12.45
C VAL A 208 14.17 12.19 13.45
N ARG A 209 14.77 13.39 13.51
CA ARG A 209 15.84 13.71 14.46
C ARG A 209 15.40 13.57 15.90
N ALA A 210 14.21 14.05 16.26
CA ALA A 210 13.67 13.91 17.61
C ALA A 210 13.50 12.43 18.01
N TYR A 211 13.05 11.58 17.08
CA TYR A 211 12.93 10.15 17.33
C TYR A 211 14.29 9.48 17.55
N TYR A 212 15.22 9.63 16.60
CA TYR A 212 16.51 8.93 16.65
C TYR A 212 17.47 9.51 17.68
N ALA A 213 17.27 10.75 18.16
CA ALA A 213 17.98 11.26 19.34
C ALA A 213 17.73 10.42 20.61
N ARG A 214 16.66 9.62 20.64
CA ARG A 214 16.35 8.68 21.72
C ARG A 214 16.85 7.25 21.45
N VAL A 215 17.51 7.00 20.32
CA VAL A 215 18.00 5.67 19.92
C VAL A 215 19.52 5.69 19.85
N THR A 216 20.16 5.11 20.87
CA THR A 216 21.62 5.01 20.92
C THR A 216 22.18 4.22 19.75
N GLY A 217 23.22 4.74 19.11
CA GLY A 217 23.85 4.12 17.94
C GLY A 217 23.11 4.34 16.62
N SER A 218 21.99 5.06 16.63
CA SER A 218 21.34 5.47 15.38
C SER A 218 22.20 6.47 14.61
N VAL A 219 22.21 6.34 13.28
CA VAL A 219 22.99 7.21 12.40
C VAL A 219 22.34 7.29 11.02
N TYR A 220 22.51 8.41 10.33
CA TYR A 220 22.17 8.50 8.92
C TYR A 220 23.28 7.86 8.09
N ASP A 221 22.93 6.87 7.27
CA ASP A 221 23.84 6.20 6.36
C ASP A 221 23.59 6.68 4.91
N PRO A 222 24.55 7.35 4.25
CA PRO A 222 24.38 7.83 2.88
C PRO A 222 24.26 6.73 1.83
N PHE A 223 24.82 5.54 2.07
CA PHE A 223 24.75 4.42 1.13
C PHE A 223 23.36 3.80 1.14
N TRP A 224 22.77 3.64 2.33
CA TRP A 224 21.38 3.21 2.50
C TRP A 224 20.36 4.35 2.34
N ALA A 225 20.83 5.59 2.21
CA ALA A 225 20.04 6.81 2.09
C ALA A 225 18.98 6.98 3.20
N GLY A 226 19.29 6.54 4.42
CA GLY A 226 18.32 6.50 5.50
C GLY A 226 18.93 6.39 6.89
N MET A 227 18.08 6.58 7.90
CA MET A 227 18.43 6.30 9.29
C MET A 227 18.55 4.79 9.50
N ILE A 228 19.72 4.36 9.97
CA ILE A 228 19.98 2.99 10.40
C ILE A 228 20.17 2.97 11.92
N ILE A 229 19.92 1.80 12.50
CA ILE A 229 19.96 1.56 13.95
C ILE A 229 20.69 0.25 14.23
N PRO A 230 21.30 0.07 15.42
CA PRO A 230 21.70 -1.25 15.89
C PRO A 230 20.45 -2.14 15.97
N CYS A 231 20.51 -3.37 15.45
CA CYS A 231 19.35 -4.25 15.41
C CYS A 231 18.82 -4.63 16.81
N GLU A 232 19.70 -4.63 17.82
CA GLU A 232 19.38 -4.94 19.22
C GLU A 232 18.98 -3.70 20.03
N ALA A 233 18.89 -2.52 19.41
CA ALA A 233 18.51 -1.31 20.12
C ALA A 233 17.07 -1.41 20.66
N GLU A 234 16.87 -0.98 21.90
CA GLU A 234 15.53 -0.74 22.43
C GLU A 234 14.94 0.50 21.76
N LEU A 235 13.87 0.31 21.00
CA LEU A 235 13.24 1.39 20.22
C LEU A 235 12.06 1.97 20.99
N PRO A 236 11.96 3.30 21.13
CA PRO A 236 10.83 3.93 21.79
C PRO A 236 9.57 3.85 20.91
N ASP A 237 8.41 3.81 21.57
CA ASP A 237 7.13 4.00 20.91
C ASP A 237 7.07 5.39 20.25
N PHE A 238 6.44 5.45 19.08
CA PHE A 238 6.07 6.70 18.43
C PHE A 238 4.58 6.92 18.59
N SER A 239 4.17 8.14 18.84
CA SER A 239 2.76 8.51 18.96
C SER A 239 2.42 9.62 17.99
N PHE A 240 1.21 9.59 17.47
CA PHE A 240 0.65 10.67 16.66
C PHE A 240 -0.69 11.09 17.25
N TYR A 241 -1.07 12.33 16.97
CA TYR A 241 -2.28 12.92 17.50
C TYR A 241 -3.16 13.42 16.35
N ILE A 242 -4.47 13.19 16.46
CA ILE A 242 -5.48 13.71 15.53
C ILE A 242 -6.63 14.34 16.31
N GLY A 243 -7.33 15.27 15.67
CA GLY A 243 -8.41 16.03 16.29
C GLY A 243 -7.90 17.26 17.07
N PRO A 244 -8.79 18.23 17.33
CA PRO A 244 -8.42 19.46 18.04
C PRO A 244 -7.98 19.18 19.47
N GLY A 245 -7.11 20.06 20.00
CA GLY A 245 -6.57 19.96 21.37
C GLY A 245 -7.69 19.99 22.41
N GLY A 246 -7.91 18.85 23.08
CA GLY A 246 -8.98 18.65 24.09
C GLY A 246 -9.84 17.40 23.87
N SER A 247 -9.98 16.95 22.62
CA SER A 247 -10.67 15.70 22.22
C SER A 247 -9.77 14.83 21.34
N THR A 248 -8.47 14.91 21.61
CA THR A 248 -7.41 14.40 20.73
C THR A 248 -7.26 12.89 20.88
N TYR A 249 -7.33 12.16 19.77
CA TYR A 249 -6.96 10.76 19.75
C TYR A 249 -5.45 10.61 19.67
N ARG A 250 -4.90 9.74 20.53
CA ARG A 250 -3.49 9.36 20.53
C ARG A 250 -3.34 7.97 19.93
N GLY A 251 -2.83 7.89 18.71
CA GLY A 251 -2.42 6.63 18.10
C GLY A 251 -0.97 6.30 18.46
N VAL A 252 -0.68 5.02 18.70
CA VAL A 252 0.65 4.54 19.09
C VAL A 252 1.17 3.52 18.08
N VAL A 253 2.39 3.74 17.61
CA VAL A 253 3.18 2.75 16.87
C VAL A 253 4.21 2.18 17.85
N PRO A 254 4.13 0.87 18.19
CA PRO A 254 5.07 0.27 19.10
C PRO A 254 6.51 0.35 18.58
N GLY A 255 7.47 0.54 19.48
CA GLY A 255 8.89 0.53 19.15
C GLY A 255 9.35 -0.72 18.40
N ARG A 256 8.78 -1.89 18.72
CA ARG A 256 9.06 -3.15 18.00
C ARG A 256 8.72 -3.11 16.50
N TYR A 257 7.91 -2.16 16.04
CA TYR A 257 7.61 -1.99 14.61
C TYR A 257 8.62 -1.08 13.89
N MET A 258 9.51 -0.41 14.62
CA MET A 258 10.44 0.60 14.11
C MET A 258 11.75 0.00 13.59
N ASN A 259 11.99 -1.28 13.84
CA ASN A 259 12.96 -2.07 13.10
C ASN A 259 12.29 -2.59 11.83
N TYR A 260 12.65 -2.06 10.66
CA TYR A 260 12.03 -2.48 9.40
C TYR A 260 12.68 -3.75 8.84
N VAL A 261 14.01 -3.75 8.67
CA VAL A 261 14.74 -4.89 8.11
C VAL A 261 16.21 -4.87 8.54
N SER A 262 16.77 -6.04 8.84
CA SER A 262 18.22 -6.21 9.00
C SER A 262 18.90 -6.41 7.65
N PHE A 263 19.97 -5.67 7.37
CA PHE A 263 20.71 -5.80 6.12
C PHE A 263 22.12 -6.41 6.28
N ASN A 264 22.65 -6.47 7.50
CA ASN A 264 23.96 -7.09 7.77
C ASN A 264 24.05 -7.78 9.15
N GLY A 265 22.91 -8.08 9.79
CA GLY A 265 22.84 -8.73 11.11
C GLY A 265 23.10 -7.80 12.30
N SER A 266 23.93 -6.77 12.15
CA SER A 266 24.25 -5.82 13.22
C SER A 266 23.45 -4.52 13.12
N HIS A 267 23.14 -4.09 11.90
CA HIS A 267 22.42 -2.86 11.59
C HIS A 267 21.11 -3.16 10.87
N CYS A 268 20.11 -2.38 11.24
CA CYS A 268 18.75 -2.47 10.79
C CYS A 268 18.31 -1.13 10.22
N TYR A 269 17.49 -1.18 9.18
CA TYR A 269 16.90 0.01 8.58
C TYR A 269 15.77 0.53 9.48
N GLY A 270 15.83 1.81 9.82
CA GLY A 270 14.86 2.44 10.70
C GLY A 270 13.50 2.64 10.02
N GLY A 271 12.42 2.41 10.77
CA GLY A 271 11.05 2.49 10.29
C GLY A 271 10.53 3.90 10.01
N ILE A 272 11.17 4.90 10.64
CA ILE A 272 10.85 6.32 10.45
C ILE A 272 11.94 6.95 9.57
N GLN A 273 11.54 7.62 8.49
CA GLN A 273 12.47 8.29 7.58
C GLN A 273 12.01 9.70 7.23
N SER A 274 12.93 10.49 6.67
CA SER A 274 12.65 11.87 6.28
C SER A 274 11.71 11.93 5.08
N SER A 275 10.72 12.82 5.15
CA SER A 275 9.84 13.16 4.03
C SER A 275 10.30 14.39 3.25
N ASP A 276 11.42 15.03 3.63
CA ASP A 276 11.82 16.33 3.09
C ASP A 276 12.04 16.31 1.56
N GLY A 277 12.48 15.17 1.00
CA GLY A 277 12.62 14.99 -0.45
C GLY A 277 11.31 14.80 -1.21
N ILE A 278 10.19 14.55 -0.52
CA ILE A 278 8.85 14.31 -1.09
C ILE A 278 7.97 15.55 -0.95
N GLY A 279 8.20 16.38 0.08
CA GLY A 279 7.48 17.63 0.33
C GLY A 279 6.20 17.48 1.18
N PHE A 280 5.83 16.26 1.55
CA PHE A 280 4.73 16.00 2.49
C PHE A 280 4.99 14.71 3.26
N ALA A 281 4.42 14.60 4.46
CA ALA A 281 4.60 13.44 5.31
C ALA A 281 3.58 12.33 5.00
N VAL A 282 4.01 11.08 5.15
CA VAL A 282 3.25 9.88 4.78
C VAL A 282 3.15 8.93 5.96
N PHE A 283 1.92 8.67 6.38
CA PHE A 283 1.58 7.60 7.32
C PHE A 283 1.43 6.31 6.51
N GLY A 284 2.56 5.63 6.32
CA GLY A 284 2.62 4.37 5.59
C GLY A 284 2.17 3.16 6.40
N ALA A 285 2.30 1.99 5.79
CA ALA A 285 1.98 0.68 6.34
C ALA A 285 2.60 0.43 7.72
N LEU A 286 3.80 0.97 7.99
CA LEU A 286 4.45 0.84 9.30
C LEU A 286 3.61 1.42 10.45
N LEU A 287 2.93 2.55 10.23
CA LEU A 287 2.00 3.14 11.19
C LEU A 287 0.62 2.51 11.06
N ILE A 288 0.11 2.36 9.83
CA ILE A 288 -1.25 1.84 9.59
C ILE A 288 -1.40 0.43 10.19
N LYS A 289 -0.35 -0.40 10.19
CA LYS A 289 -0.43 -1.74 10.79
C LYS A 289 -0.60 -1.75 12.32
N SER A 290 -0.37 -0.63 13.02
CA SER A 290 -0.67 -0.51 14.45
C SER A 290 -2.07 0.06 14.72
N GLN A 291 -2.80 0.49 13.70
CA GLN A 291 -4.08 1.19 13.83
C GLN A 291 -5.18 0.46 13.05
N PHE A 292 -6.43 0.70 13.42
CA PHE A 292 -7.57 0.46 12.53
C PHE A 292 -7.89 1.78 11.82
N VAL A 293 -7.81 1.81 10.50
CA VAL A 293 -7.94 3.03 9.71
C VAL A 293 -9.20 2.98 8.87
N VAL A 294 -10.03 4.02 8.96
CA VAL A 294 -11.28 4.18 8.21
C VAL A 294 -11.11 5.27 7.17
N PHE A 295 -11.36 4.92 5.92
CA PHE A 295 -11.42 5.84 4.79
C PHE A 295 -12.89 6.13 4.49
N ASP A 296 -13.42 7.22 5.06
CA ASP A 296 -14.82 7.61 4.93
C ASP A 296 -14.98 8.53 3.71
N VAL A 297 -15.36 7.93 2.59
CA VAL A 297 -15.51 8.62 1.30
C VAL A 297 -16.75 9.51 1.30
N GLY A 298 -17.84 9.08 1.94
CA GLY A 298 -19.06 9.87 2.04
C GLY A 298 -18.89 11.10 2.93
N GLY A 299 -18.25 10.92 4.09
CA GLY A 299 -17.97 11.98 5.06
C GLY A 299 -16.74 12.83 4.74
N LYS A 300 -15.94 12.46 3.72
CA LYS A 300 -14.67 13.12 3.36
C LYS A 300 -13.76 13.30 4.58
N ARG A 301 -13.55 12.21 5.29
CA ARG A 301 -12.79 12.18 6.54
C ARG A 301 -12.03 10.87 6.67
N ILE A 302 -10.98 10.89 7.47
CA ILE A 302 -10.21 9.70 7.81
C ILE A 302 -10.33 9.42 9.29
N GLY A 303 -10.54 8.16 9.64
CA GLY A 303 -10.73 7.69 11.00
C GLY A 303 -9.58 6.83 11.48
N PHE A 304 -9.22 6.94 12.75
CA PHE A 304 -8.26 6.08 13.42
C PHE A 304 -8.83 5.56 14.74
N ALA A 305 -8.54 4.29 15.03
CA ALA A 305 -8.79 3.69 16.34
C ALA A 305 -7.67 2.73 16.72
N GLY A 306 -7.56 2.49 18.03
CA GLY A 306 -6.66 1.48 18.56
C GLY A 306 -7.15 0.09 18.17
N LYS A 307 -6.29 -0.92 18.27
CA LYS A 307 -6.67 -2.32 18.07
C LYS A 307 -5.72 -3.23 18.83
N GLU A 308 -6.10 -4.50 18.95
CA GLU A 308 -5.18 -5.52 19.41
C GLU A 308 -4.05 -5.71 18.40
N LEU A 309 -2.82 -5.73 18.92
CA LEU A 309 -1.62 -5.83 18.10
C LEU A 309 -1.10 -7.26 18.14
N ALA A 310 -0.79 -7.81 16.98
CA ALA A 310 -0.01 -9.04 16.89
C ALA A 310 1.32 -8.87 17.64
N THR A 311 1.72 -9.91 18.35
CA THR A 311 3.01 -9.98 19.04
C THR A 311 4.09 -10.51 18.11
#